data_AF-A0A9E9LYY3-F1
#
_entry.id   AF-A0A9E9LYY3-F1
#
_cell.length_a   1.000
_cell.length_b   1.000
_cell.length_c   1.000
_cell.angle_alpha   90.00
_cell.angle_beta   90.00
_cell.angle_gamma   90.00
#
_symmetry.space_group_name_H-M   'P 1'
#
loop_
_entity.id
_entity.type
_entity.pdbx_description
1 polymer ?
#
loop_
_entity_poly.entity_id
_entity_poly.type
_entity_poly.pdbx_seq_one_letter_code
_entity_poly.pdbx_strand_id
1 'polypeptide(L)'
;MNIARLIAYCREHGIEFCLGNGTVKVRGTADIIEEILPVLRAHKKEIIDHLSIEMIHAGCLPEVYYRGEPVYTEAQADLALVKTQALLNRVMSKSA
;
A
#
# COMPACT_ATOMS: atom_id res chain seq x y z
N MET A 1 -13.26 3.15 14.62
CA MET A 1 -11.79 3.17 14.75
C MET A 1 -11.22 3.95 13.56
N ASN A 2 -10.22 4.81 13.73
CA ASN A 2 -9.55 5.46 12.59
C ASN A 2 -8.32 4.64 12.20
N ILE A 3 -8.38 3.94 11.07
CA ILE A 3 -7.33 2.99 10.64
C ILE A 3 -6.02 3.69 10.28
N ALA A 4 -6.07 4.87 9.69
CA ALA A 4 -4.87 5.65 9.41
C ALA A 4 -4.11 6.00 10.71
N ARG A 5 -4.85 6.40 11.77
CA ARG A 5 -4.26 6.67 13.09
C ARG A 5 -3.71 5.41 13.75
N LEU A 6 -4.40 4.28 13.62
CA LEU A 6 -3.91 2.99 14.14
C LEU A 6 -2.60 2.58 13.46
N ILE A 7 -2.54 2.67 12.13
CA ILE A 7 -1.34 2.32 11.35
C ILE A 7 -0.18 3.28 11.69
N ALA A 8 -0.45 4.57 11.82
CA ALA A 8 0.55 5.55 12.23
C ALA A 8 1.12 5.24 13.62
N TYR A 9 0.26 4.98 14.61
CA TYR A 9 0.66 4.55 15.95
C TYR A 9 1.54 3.30 15.91
N CYS A 10 1.12 2.28 15.15
CA CYS A 10 1.90 1.05 14.99
C CYS A 10 3.30 1.36 14.44
N ARG A 11 3.41 2.20 13.39
CA ARG A 11 4.69 2.60 12.80
C ARG A 11 5.59 3.36 13.79
N GLU A 12 5.02 4.28 14.57
CA GLU A 12 5.74 5.02 15.62
C GLU A 12 6.32 4.10 16.70
N HIS A 13 5.65 2.96 16.96
CA HIS A 13 6.08 1.93 17.89
C HIS A 13 6.92 0.81 17.24
N GLY A 14 7.47 1.04 16.04
CA GLY A 14 8.38 0.10 15.38
C GLY A 14 7.68 -1.11 14.76
N ILE A 15 6.38 -1.02 14.52
CA ILE A 15 5.60 -2.07 13.85
C ILE A 15 5.54 -1.77 12.35
N GLU A 16 6.03 -2.73 11.56
CA GLU A 16 6.02 -2.69 10.11
C GLU A 16 4.90 -3.57 9.55
N PHE A 17 4.25 -3.08 8.49
CA PHE A 17 3.25 -3.84 7.73
C PHE A 17 3.79 -4.18 6.36
N CYS A 18 3.69 -5.45 5.97
CA CYS A 18 3.97 -5.90 4.62
C CYS A 18 2.72 -6.53 4.01
N LEU A 19 2.21 -5.94 2.93
CA LEU A 19 1.10 -6.51 2.18
C LEU A 19 1.61 -7.52 1.15
N GLY A 20 0.96 -8.68 1.04
CA GLY A 20 1.24 -9.66 -0.02
C GLY A 20 0.09 -10.63 -0.20
N ASN A 21 -0.30 -10.91 -1.45
CA ASN A 21 -1.37 -11.87 -1.82
C ASN A 21 -2.66 -11.72 -0.99
N GLY A 22 -3.13 -10.48 -0.76
CA GLY A 22 -4.34 -10.22 0.02
C GLY A 22 -4.20 -10.50 1.54
N THR A 23 -2.98 -10.65 2.03
CA THR A 23 -2.66 -10.81 3.45
C THR A 23 -1.77 -9.68 3.92
N VAL A 24 -1.91 -9.31 5.19
CA VAL A 24 -0.99 -8.39 5.86
C VAL A 24 -0.11 -9.20 6.80
N LYS A 25 1.21 -9.05 6.65
CA LYS A 25 2.21 -9.53 7.59
C LYS A 25 2.62 -8.36 8.48
N VAL A 26 2.79 -8.63 9.76
CA VAL A 26 3.14 -7.63 10.77
C VAL A 26 4.48 -8.04 11.37
N ARG A 27 5.40 -7.10 11.50
CA ARG A 27 6.71 -7.27 12.13
C ARG A 27 6.89 -6.20 13.21
N GLY A 28 7.49 -6.55 14.33
CA GLY A 28 7.61 -5.68 15.51
C GLY A 28 8.07 -6.49 16.72
N THR A 29 8.14 -5.86 17.89
CA THR A 29 8.45 -6.55 19.14
C THR A 29 7.25 -7.39 19.61
N ALA A 30 7.53 -8.56 20.20
CA ALA A 30 6.50 -9.55 20.52
C ALA A 30 5.45 -9.05 21.52
N ASP A 31 5.90 -8.30 22.53
CA ASP A 31 5.08 -7.64 23.54
C ASP A 31 4.05 -6.67 22.94
N ILE A 32 4.51 -5.78 22.06
CA ILE A 32 3.65 -4.80 21.40
C ILE A 32 2.73 -5.49 20.40
N ILE A 33 3.23 -6.47 19.64
CA ILE A 33 2.41 -7.23 18.70
C ILE A 33 1.26 -7.93 19.42
N GLU A 34 1.52 -8.62 20.53
CA GLU A 34 0.49 -9.33 21.28
C GLU A 34 -0.61 -8.40 21.81
N GLU A 35 -0.23 -7.21 22.27
CA GLU A 35 -1.17 -6.19 22.75
C GLU A 35 -2.10 -5.70 21.62
N ILE A 36 -1.57 -5.46 20.43
CA ILE A 36 -2.34 -4.87 19.33
C ILE A 36 -3.00 -5.89 18.40
N LEU A 37 -2.57 -7.16 18.45
CA LEU A 37 -3.03 -8.23 17.55
C LEU A 37 -4.56 -8.36 17.49
N PRO A 38 -5.30 -8.29 18.63
CA PRO A 38 -6.76 -8.38 18.61
C PRO A 38 -7.40 -7.25 17.80
N VAL A 39 -6.86 -6.04 17.94
CA VAL A 39 -7.34 -4.84 17.22
C VAL A 39 -7.04 -4.96 15.73
N LEU A 40 -5.82 -5.40 15.38
CA LEU A 40 -5.45 -5.62 13.97
C LEU A 40 -6.32 -6.70 13.31
N ARG A 41 -6.67 -7.77 14.04
CA ARG A 41 -7.55 -8.83 13.53
C ARG A 41 -8.97 -8.33 13.30
N ALA A 42 -9.53 -7.55 14.23
CA ALA A 42 -10.87 -6.99 14.12
C ALA A 42 -11.02 -6.07 12.90
N HIS A 43 -9.94 -5.36 12.52
CA HIS A 43 -9.92 -4.39 11.43
C HIS A 43 -9.13 -4.84 10.19
N LYS A 44 -8.89 -6.15 10.03
CA LYS A 44 -8.01 -6.70 8.99
C LYS A 44 -8.30 -6.19 7.58
N LYS A 45 -9.58 -6.17 7.18
CA LYS A 45 -9.99 -5.73 5.84
C LYS A 45 -9.67 -4.27 5.60
N GLU A 46 -10.05 -3.41 6.55
CA GLU A 46 -9.85 -1.96 6.45
C GLU A 46 -8.36 -1.60 6.44
N ILE A 47 -7.54 -2.35 7.18
CA ILE A 47 -6.06 -2.22 7.17
C ILE A 47 -5.50 -2.60 5.79
N ILE A 48 -5.95 -3.72 5.21
CA ILE A 48 -5.52 -4.14 3.86
C ILE A 48 -5.91 -3.09 2.83
N ASP A 49 -7.13 -2.59 2.86
CA ASP A 49 -7.61 -1.58 1.91
C ASP A 49 -6.78 -0.29 2.04
N HIS A 50 -6.51 0.16 3.27
CA HIS A 50 -5.70 1.35 3.51
C HIS A 50 -4.26 1.20 3.02
N LEU A 51 -3.60 0.09 3.37
CA LEU A 51 -2.22 -0.19 2.94
C LEU A 51 -2.12 -0.38 1.42
N SER A 52 -3.15 -0.95 0.78
CA SER A 52 -3.19 -1.09 -0.69
C SER A 52 -3.25 0.27 -1.37
N ILE A 53 -4.06 1.19 -0.85
CA ILE A 53 -4.14 2.57 -1.34
C ILE A 53 -2.80 3.30 -1.14
N GLU A 54 -2.17 3.17 0.04
CA GLU A 54 -0.84 3.74 0.28
C GLU A 54 0.21 3.20 -0.70
N MET A 55 0.19 1.89 -0.99
CA MET A 55 1.09 1.25 -1.95
C MET A 55 0.88 1.78 -3.39
N ILE A 56 -0.36 1.98 -3.81
CA ILE A 56 -0.71 2.62 -5.09
C ILE A 56 -0.13 4.03 -5.14
N HIS A 57 -0.36 4.85 -4.11
CA HIS A 57 0.15 6.22 -4.04
C HIS A 57 1.68 6.30 -3.99
N ALA A 58 2.33 5.35 -3.31
CA ALA A 58 3.79 5.24 -3.28
C ALA A 58 4.38 4.79 -4.64
N GLY A 59 3.53 4.40 -5.61
CA GLY A 59 3.96 3.80 -6.86
C GLY A 59 4.48 2.37 -6.72
N CYS A 60 4.32 1.76 -5.54
CA CYS A 60 4.64 0.38 -5.23
C CYS A 60 3.42 -0.49 -5.54
N LEU A 61 3.02 -0.55 -6.81
CA LEU A 61 1.90 -1.40 -7.20
C LEU A 61 2.30 -2.88 -7.02
N PRO A 62 1.46 -3.72 -6.40
CA PRO A 62 1.74 -5.16 -6.34
C PRO A 62 1.79 -5.71 -7.77
N GLU A 63 2.94 -6.28 -8.16
CA GLU A 63 3.05 -7.01 -9.41
C GLU A 63 2.20 -8.28 -9.30
N VAL A 64 1.08 -8.32 -10.03
CA VAL A 64 0.25 -9.51 -10.14
C VAL A 64 0.83 -10.33 -11.28
N TYR A 65 1.13 -11.61 -11.07
CA TYR A 65 1.63 -12.48 -12.13
C TYR A 65 0.57 -13.53 -12.50
N TYR A 66 0.31 -13.73 -13.79
CA TYR A 66 -0.52 -14.82 -14.32
C TYR A 66 0.32 -15.68 -15.24
N ARG A 67 0.46 -16.97 -14.91
CA ARG A 67 1.33 -17.93 -15.63
C ARG A 67 2.79 -17.49 -15.76
N GLY A 68 3.29 -16.75 -14.78
CA GLY A 68 4.68 -16.24 -14.75
C GLY A 68 4.88 -14.90 -15.45
N GLU A 69 3.85 -14.36 -16.12
CA GLU A 69 3.90 -13.05 -16.78
C GLU A 69 3.26 -11.98 -15.89
N PRO A 70 3.84 -10.77 -15.79
CA PRO A 70 3.23 -9.67 -15.06
C PRO A 70 1.93 -9.24 -15.76
N VAL A 71 0.84 -9.26 -15.00
CA VAL A 71 -0.48 -8.76 -15.38
C VAL A 71 -0.68 -7.42 -14.70
N TYR A 72 -0.79 -6.38 -15.52
CA TYR A 72 -1.18 -5.05 -15.06
C TYR A 72 -2.70 -5.01 -14.91
N THR A 73 -3.17 -4.84 -13.68
CA THR A 73 -4.58 -4.54 -13.38
C THR A 73 -4.97 -3.15 -13.89
N GLU A 74 -6.26 -2.89 -14.10
CA GLU A 74 -6.76 -1.55 -14.55
C GLU A 74 -6.23 -0.41 -13.68
N ALA A 75 -6.16 -0.60 -12.35
CA ALA A 75 -5.59 0.38 -11.44
C ALA A 75 -4.09 0.67 -11.69
N GLN A 76 -3.33 -0.31 -12.18
CA GLN A 76 -1.92 -0.15 -12.56
C GLN A 76 -1.78 0.56 -13.90
N ALA A 77 -2.69 0.28 -14.84
CA ALA A 77 -2.77 0.97 -16.13
C ALA A 77 -3.17 2.44 -15.95
N ASP A 78 -4.15 2.73 -15.10
CA ASP A 78 -4.60 4.09 -14.79
C ASP A 78 -3.49 4.91 -14.12
N LEU A 79 -2.75 4.34 -13.17
CA LEU A 79 -1.61 5.02 -12.54
C LEU A 79 -0.48 5.27 -13.55
N ALA A 80 -0.22 4.32 -14.46
CA ALA A 80 0.75 4.51 -15.54
C ALA A 80 0.31 5.64 -16.48
N LEU A 81 -0.98 5.73 -16.80
CA LEU A 81 -1.55 6.82 -17.61
C LEU A 81 -1.38 8.17 -16.91
N VAL A 82 -1.72 8.26 -15.62
CA VAL A 82 -1.57 9.49 -14.81
C VAL A 82 -0.09 9.93 -14.74
N LYS A 83 0.84 8.99 -14.50
CA LYS A 83 2.28 9.29 -14.47
C LYS A 83 2.79 9.77 -15.84
N THR A 84 2.34 9.13 -16.92
CA THR A 84 2.73 9.49 -18.29
C THR A 84 2.20 10.88 -18.65
N GLN A 85 0.94 11.18 -18.31
CA GLN A 85 0.35 12.49 -18.54
C GLN A 85 1.04 13.61 -17.73
N ALA A 86 1.40 13.33 -16.48
CA ALA A 86 2.14 14.27 -15.64
C ALA A 86 3.55 14.57 -16.20
N LEU A 87 4.23 13.55 -16.74
CA LEU A 87 5.51 13.70 -17.44
C LEU A 87 5.35 14.53 -18.72
N LEU A 88 4.34 14.23 -19.53
CA LEU A 88 4.06 14.95 -20.77
C LEU A 88 3.82 16.43 -20.49
N ASN A 89 2.98 16.76 -19.50
CA ASN A 89 2.70 18.12 -19.10
C ASN A 89 3.96 18.88 -18.62
N ARG A 90 4.90 18.16 -17.98
CA ARG A 90 6.17 18.73 -17.50
C ARG A 90 7.19 18.97 -18.60
N VAL A 91 7.19 18.15 -19.65
CA VAL A 91 8.03 18.35 -20.85
C VAL A 91 7.48 19.51 -21.69
N MET A 92 6.15 19.57 -21.83
CA MET A 92 5.46 20.63 -22.57
C MET A 92 5.60 22.00 -21.88
N SER A 93 5.62 22.05 -20.54
CA SER A 93 5.81 23.30 -19.79
C SER A 93 7.26 23.79 -19.72
N LYS A 94 8.24 22.95 -20.09
CA LYS A 94 9.66 23.33 -20.19
C LYS A 94 10.11 23.73 -21.59
N SER A 95 9.24 23.56 -22.58
CA SER A 95 9.50 23.88 -24.00
C SER A 95 8.89 25.23 -24.41
N ALA A 96 8.50 26.08 -23.46
CA ALA A 96 7.91 27.40 -23.67
C ALA A 96 8.87 28.51 -23.21
#